data_AF-A0A814ZJ62-F1
#
_entry.id   AF-A0A814ZJ62-F1
#
_cell.length_a   1.000
_cell.length_b   1.000
_cell.length_c   1.000
_cell.angle_alpha   90.00
_cell.angle_beta   90.00
_cell.angle_gamma   90.00
#
_symmetry.space_group_name_H-M   'P 1'
#
loop_
_entity.id
_entity.type
_entity.pdbx_description
1 polymer ?
#
loop_
_entity_poly.entity_id
_entity_poly.type
_entity_poly.pdbx_seq_one_letter_code
_entity_poly.pdbx_strand_id
1 'polypeptide(L)'
;MDADQRRLDDQFMNQIQEITAYVQTYVRDNYICYVSKTTTTVKYWKCEDRSCNVGVHTNIKDTFIKTVGNHSHLQSLEEIEVRTFKQNIKPRVINETTAITKIYNEELARQQMSQTAAAIIPLPYEAKSDNYNSETNAGETISVDEAE
;
A
#
# COMPACT_ATOMS: atom_id res chain seq x y z
N MET A 1 29.69 -13.65 18.17
CA MET A 1 28.75 -12.86 17.36
C MET A 1 29.00 -11.40 17.64
N ASP A 2 29.47 -10.68 16.62
CA ASP A 2 29.87 -9.29 16.70
C ASP A 2 28.67 -8.38 17.03
N ALA A 3 28.92 -7.31 17.78
CA ALA A 3 27.85 -6.39 18.20
C ALA A 3 27.28 -5.60 17.01
N ASP A 4 28.11 -5.35 16.00
CA ASP A 4 27.70 -4.65 14.79
C ASP A 4 26.76 -5.49 13.91
N GLN A 5 26.95 -6.81 13.86
CA GLN A 5 26.07 -7.70 13.10
C GLN A 5 24.66 -7.76 13.71
N ARG A 6 24.56 -7.84 15.04
CA ARG A 6 23.27 -7.79 15.75
C ARG A 6 22.55 -6.46 15.55
N ARG A 7 23.30 -5.35 15.53
CA ARG A 7 22.72 -4.03 15.29
C ARG A 7 22.13 -3.90 13.89
N LEU A 8 22.78 -4.48 12.87
CA LEU A 8 22.27 -4.50 11.50
C LEU A 8 21.03 -5.40 11.37
N ASP A 9 21.04 -6.57 12.02
CA ASP A 9 19.92 -7.50 12.01
C ASP A 9 18.68 -6.92 12.74
N ASP A 10 18.87 -6.23 13.87
CA ASP A 10 17.77 -5.55 14.59
C ASP A 10 17.22 -4.34 13.81
N GLN A 11 18.08 -3.59 13.12
CA GLN A 11 17.66 -2.50 12.22
C GLN A 11 16.88 -3.03 11.01
N PHE A 12 17.28 -4.21 10.51
CA PHE A 12 16.62 -4.94 9.44
C PHE A 12 15.25 -5.49 9.86
N MET A 13 15.13 -6.05 11.08
CA MET A 13 13.85 -6.54 11.61
C MET A 13 12.86 -5.42 11.92
N ASN A 14 13.32 -4.26 12.39
CA ASN A 14 12.48 -3.07 12.54
C ASN A 14 12.02 -2.50 11.19
N GLN A 15 12.87 -2.52 10.16
CA GLN A 15 12.46 -2.17 8.79
C GLN A 15 11.39 -3.13 8.25
N ILE A 16 11.51 -4.44 8.50
CA ILE A 16 10.48 -5.41 8.11
C ILE A 16 9.17 -5.15 8.87
N GLN A 17 9.24 -4.83 10.17
CA GLN A 17 8.06 -4.55 11.00
C GLN A 17 7.30 -3.28 10.58
N GLU A 18 8.00 -2.18 10.26
CA GLU A 18 7.37 -0.94 9.77
C GLU A 18 6.75 -1.09 8.37
N ILE A 19 7.26 -2.04 7.56
CA ILE A 19 6.70 -2.41 6.26
C ILE A 19 5.41 -3.28 6.39
N THR A 20 5.14 -3.83 7.58
CA THR A 20 4.07 -4.82 7.84
C THR A 20 2.78 -4.30 8.47
N ALA A 21 2.47 -3.00 8.41
CA ALA A 21 1.08 -2.57 8.50
C ALA A 21 0.35 -2.97 7.20
N TYR A 22 0.01 -4.26 7.07
CA TYR A 22 -0.65 -4.81 5.88
C TYR A 22 -2.09 -4.31 5.84
N VAL A 23 -2.32 -3.18 5.18
CA VAL A 23 -3.66 -2.84 4.73
C VAL A 23 -4.02 -3.86 3.65
N GLN A 24 -4.93 -4.79 3.97
CA GLN A 24 -5.45 -5.71 2.97
C GLN A 24 -6.06 -4.88 1.85
N THR A 25 -5.52 -5.04 0.65
CA THR A 25 -5.97 -4.35 -0.55
C THR A 25 -6.63 -5.35 -1.49
N TYR A 26 -7.72 -4.94 -2.11
CA TYR A 26 -8.46 -5.69 -3.11
C TYR A 26 -8.53 -4.86 -4.39
N VAL A 27 -8.12 -5.44 -5.51
CA VAL A 27 -8.15 -4.77 -6.82
C VAL A 27 -9.30 -5.34 -7.63
N ARG A 28 -10.19 -4.46 -8.09
CA ARG A 28 -11.33 -4.84 -8.93
C ARG A 28 -11.65 -3.74 -9.93
N ASP A 29 -11.84 -4.14 -11.19
CA ASP A 29 -12.16 -3.22 -12.28
C ASP A 29 -11.21 -2.02 -12.34
N ASN A 30 -9.92 -2.29 -12.08
CA ASN A 30 -8.83 -1.31 -11.98
C ASN A 30 -9.01 -0.21 -10.93
N TYR A 31 -9.70 -0.54 -9.83
CA TYR A 31 -9.78 0.28 -8.63
C TYR A 31 -9.21 -0.45 -7.43
N ILE A 32 -8.55 0.30 -6.56
CA ILE A 32 -7.97 -0.21 -5.34
C ILE A 32 -8.94 0.05 -4.19
N CYS A 33 -9.20 -0.98 -3.41
CA CYS A 33 -10.04 -0.92 -2.23
C CYS A 33 -9.30 -1.45 -1.00
N TYR A 34 -9.59 -0.89 0.18
CA TYR A 34 -9.08 -1.38 1.46
C TYR A 34 -10.20 -2.02 2.28
N VAL A 35 -9.84 -2.98 3.13
CA VAL A 35 -10.82 -3.60 4.02
C VAL A 35 -11.31 -2.59 5.06
N SER A 36 -12.60 -2.28 5.03
CA SER A 36 -13.23 -1.39 6.01
C SER A 36 -13.81 -2.16 7.19
N LYS A 37 -14.34 -3.36 6.95
CA LYS A 37 -14.95 -4.21 7.97
C LYS A 37 -14.95 -5.66 7.51
N THR A 38 -14.77 -6.59 8.44
CA THR A 38 -14.95 -8.02 8.20
C THR A 38 -16.02 -8.56 9.16
N THR A 39 -16.94 -9.36 8.64
CA THR A 39 -17.90 -10.16 9.44
C THR A 39 -17.55 -11.64 9.33
N THR A 40 -18.36 -12.49 9.94
CA THR A 40 -18.19 -13.96 9.86
C THR A 40 -18.31 -14.52 8.44
N THR A 41 -18.99 -13.80 7.54
CA THR A 41 -19.29 -14.30 6.18
C THR A 41 -18.80 -13.37 5.07
N VAL A 42 -18.63 -12.08 5.34
CA VAL A 42 -18.39 -11.05 4.32
C VAL A 42 -17.25 -10.13 4.73
N LYS A 43 -16.36 -9.80 3.79
CA LYS A 43 -15.44 -8.66 3.88
C LYS A 43 -16.02 -7.50 3.08
N TYR A 44 -16.04 -6.33 3.72
CA TYR A 44 -16.50 -5.07 3.17
C TYR A 44 -15.28 -4.22 2.85
N TRP A 45 -15.14 -3.86 1.59
CA TRP A 45 -14.06 -3.08 1.05
C TRP A 45 -14.59 -1.69 0.68
N LYS A 46 -13.79 -0.65 0.93
CA LYS A 46 -14.06 0.71 0.47
C LYS A 46 -13.02 1.13 -0.54
N CYS A 47 -13.42 1.93 -1.52
CA CYS A 47 -12.46 2.57 -2.40
C CYS A 47 -11.45 3.39 -1.59
N GLU A 48 -10.21 3.40 -2.04
CA GLU A 48 -9.13 4.14 -1.40
C GLU A 48 -9.27 5.66 -1.52
N ASP A 49 -9.83 6.15 -2.63
CA ASP A 49 -10.16 7.56 -2.76
C ASP A 49 -11.25 7.92 -1.73
N ARG A 50 -10.90 8.80 -0.79
CA ARG A 50 -11.79 9.22 0.31
C ARG A 50 -13.04 9.95 -0.17
N SER A 51 -13.00 10.53 -1.37
CA SER A 51 -14.16 11.16 -1.99
C SER A 51 -15.09 10.15 -2.67
N CYS A 52 -14.64 8.91 -2.85
CA CYS A 52 -15.37 7.85 -3.52
C CYS A 52 -16.18 7.00 -2.53
N ASN A 53 -17.48 6.88 -2.81
CA ASN A 53 -18.41 6.14 -1.95
C ASN A 53 -18.63 4.69 -2.39
N VAL A 54 -17.78 4.15 -3.28
CA VAL A 54 -17.91 2.76 -3.73
C VAL A 54 -17.54 1.78 -2.62
N GLY A 55 -18.40 0.78 -2.43
CA GLY A 55 -18.14 -0.38 -1.61
C GLY A 55 -18.08 -1.66 -2.45
N VAL A 56 -17.14 -2.55 -2.14
CA VAL A 56 -17.09 -3.90 -2.71
C VAL A 56 -17.27 -4.91 -1.59
N HIS A 57 -18.01 -5.98 -1.86
CA HIS A 57 -18.27 -7.05 -0.92
C HIS A 57 -17.67 -8.35 -1.48
N THR A 58 -16.87 -9.03 -0.68
CA THR A 58 -16.40 -10.38 -0.97
C THR A 58 -16.80 -11.31 0.18
N ASN A 59 -16.79 -12.62 -0.05
CA ASN A 59 -16.85 -13.57 1.06
C ASN A 59 -15.50 -13.60 1.81
N ILE A 60 -15.42 -14.36 2.91
CA ILE A 60 -14.18 -14.51 3.68
C ILE A 60 -13.01 -15.14 2.88
N LYS A 61 -13.30 -15.82 1.76
CA LYS A 61 -12.32 -16.41 0.83
C LYS A 61 -12.00 -15.50 -0.36
N ASP A 62 -12.31 -14.20 -0.24
CA ASP A 62 -12.07 -13.17 -1.26
C ASP A 62 -12.77 -13.41 -2.61
N THR A 63 -13.80 -14.25 -2.62
CA THR A 63 -14.69 -14.41 -3.78
C THR A 63 -15.64 -13.21 -3.85
N PHE A 64 -15.69 -12.57 -5.01
CA PHE A 64 -16.59 -11.45 -5.27
C PHE A 64 -18.06 -11.80 -5.01
N ILE A 65 -18.78 -10.90 -4.34
CA ILE A 65 -20.23 -10.98 -4.14
C ILE A 65 -20.92 -9.87 -4.93
N LYS A 66 -20.58 -8.61 -4.67
CA LYS A 66 -21.18 -7.45 -5.34
C LYS A 66 -20.37 -6.16 -5.16
N THR A 67 -20.68 -5.18 -6.00
CA THR A 67 -20.26 -3.78 -5.86
C THR A 67 -21.48 -2.92 -5.51
N VAL A 68 -21.28 -1.88 -4.71
CA VAL A 68 -22.28 -0.91 -4.28
C VAL A 68 -21.79 0.50 -4.63
N GLY A 69 -22.59 1.26 -5.37
CA GLY A 69 -22.21 2.60 -5.85
C GLY A 69 -21.46 2.57 -7.18
N ASN A 70 -21.02 3.75 -7.63
CA ASN A 70 -20.23 3.95 -8.85
C ASN A 70 -19.02 4.84 -8.53
N HIS A 71 -17.88 4.57 -9.16
CA HIS A 71 -16.67 5.36 -8.94
C HIS A 71 -16.85 6.77 -9.51
N SER A 72 -16.44 7.77 -8.74
CA SER A 72 -16.46 9.19 -9.12
C SER A 72 -15.10 9.71 -9.60
N HIS A 73 -14.14 8.81 -9.81
CA HIS A 73 -12.77 9.12 -10.20
C HIS A 73 -12.25 8.14 -11.25
N LEU A 74 -11.17 8.55 -11.92
CA LEU A 74 -10.48 7.72 -12.90
C LEU A 74 -9.73 6.56 -12.22
N GLN A 75 -9.51 5.52 -12.99
CA GLN A 75 -8.67 4.39 -12.61
C GLN A 75 -7.21 4.83 -12.48
N SER A 76 -6.49 4.26 -11.51
CA SER A 76 -5.06 4.53 -11.29
C SER A 76 -4.28 3.28 -11.66
N LEU A 77 -4.08 3.06 -12.96
CA LEU A 77 -3.47 1.83 -13.49
C LEU A 77 -2.03 1.68 -13.05
N GLU A 78 -1.27 2.77 -13.08
CA GLU A 78 0.13 2.82 -12.68
C GLU A 78 0.28 2.47 -11.18
N GLU A 79 -0.62 2.96 -10.34
CA GLU A 79 -0.59 2.66 -8.91
C GLU A 79 -0.92 1.20 -8.61
N ILE A 80 -1.82 0.59 -9.40
CA ILE A 80 -2.10 -0.85 -9.33
C ILE A 80 -0.84 -1.63 -9.68
N GLU A 81 -0.16 -1.29 -10.77
CA GLU A 81 1.10 -1.94 -11.16
C GLU A 81 2.15 -1.83 -10.04
N VAL A 82 2.34 -0.64 -9.47
CA VAL A 82 3.28 -0.41 -8.36
C VAL A 82 2.91 -1.22 -7.12
N ARG A 83 1.62 -1.33 -6.77
CA ARG A 83 1.16 -2.12 -5.62
C ARG A 83 1.35 -3.61 -5.85
N THR A 84 1.01 -4.11 -7.03
CA THR A 84 1.23 -5.51 -7.40
C THR A 84 2.71 -5.85 -7.38
N PHE A 85 3.57 -4.95 -7.86
CA PHE A 85 5.02 -5.07 -7.74
C PHE A 85 5.48 -5.20 -6.28
N LYS A 86 5.05 -4.27 -5.41
CA LYS A 86 5.38 -4.31 -3.97
C LYS A 86 4.85 -5.58 -3.28
N GLN A 87 3.65 -6.04 -3.64
CA GLN A 87 3.06 -7.28 -3.10
C GLN A 87 3.87 -8.53 -3.48
N ASN A 88 4.53 -8.53 -4.64
CA ASN A 88 5.35 -9.65 -5.08
C ASN A 88 6.76 -9.62 -4.49
N ILE A 89 7.36 -8.45 -4.33
CA ILE A 89 8.70 -8.32 -3.74
C ILE A 89 8.71 -8.66 -2.25
N LYS A 90 7.75 -8.12 -1.48
CA LYS A 90 7.72 -8.28 -0.01
C LYS A 90 7.89 -9.74 0.46
N PRO A 91 7.10 -10.72 -0.02
CA PRO A 91 7.25 -12.10 0.43
C PRO A 91 8.60 -12.70 0.02
N ARG A 92 9.16 -12.32 -1.14
CA ARG A 92 10.47 -12.80 -1.57
C ARG A 92 11.58 -12.26 -0.67
N VAL A 93 11.56 -10.96 -0.36
CA VAL A 93 12.54 -10.34 0.54
C VAL A 93 12.54 -10.96 1.93
N ILE A 94 11.37 -11.35 2.43
CA ILE A 94 11.25 -11.96 3.76
C ILE A 94 11.73 -13.43 3.76
N ASN A 95 11.47 -14.18 2.69
CA ASN A 95 11.67 -15.62 2.67
C ASN A 95 12.96 -16.08 1.96
N GLU A 96 13.56 -15.24 1.13
CA GLU A 96 14.77 -15.58 0.37
C GLU A 96 16.02 -14.97 1.00
N THR A 97 17.15 -15.69 0.93
CA THR A 97 18.47 -15.16 1.30
C THR A 97 19.11 -14.33 0.18
N THR A 98 18.42 -14.20 -0.95
CA THR A 98 18.86 -13.42 -2.11
C THR A 98 18.93 -11.93 -1.74
N ALA A 99 19.98 -11.23 -2.21
CA ALA A 99 20.09 -9.79 -2.01
C ALA A 99 18.86 -9.03 -2.55
N ILE A 100 18.33 -8.07 -1.78
CA ILE A 100 17.12 -7.30 -2.12
C ILE A 100 17.21 -6.67 -3.52
N THR A 101 18.35 -6.08 -3.86
CA THR A 101 18.58 -5.47 -5.19
C THR A 101 18.38 -6.48 -6.33
N LYS A 102 18.79 -7.74 -6.10
CA LYS A 102 18.61 -8.80 -7.09
C LYS A 102 17.14 -9.22 -7.19
N ILE A 103 16.45 -9.40 -6.07
CA ILE A 103 15.00 -9.67 -6.06
C ILE A 103 14.24 -8.57 -6.80
N TYR A 104 14.58 -7.32 -6.54
CA TYR A 104 13.94 -6.15 -7.17
C TYR A 104 14.12 -6.12 -8.68
N ASN A 105 15.35 -6.32 -9.17
CA ASN A 105 15.63 -6.36 -10.60
C ASN A 105 14.94 -7.55 -11.30
N GLU A 106 14.87 -8.70 -10.63
CA GLU A 106 14.16 -9.88 -11.14
C GLU A 106 12.65 -9.65 -11.26
N GLU A 107 12.02 -9.00 -10.27
CA GLU A 107 10.59 -8.66 -10.35
C GLU A 107 10.32 -7.59 -11.41
N LEU A 108 11.19 -6.58 -11.55
CA LEU A 108 11.06 -5.55 -12.59
C LEU A 108 11.11 -6.17 -13.98
N ALA A 109 12.05 -7.09 -14.20
CA ALA A 109 12.17 -7.80 -15.47
C ALA A 109 10.97 -8.72 -15.74
N ARG A 110 10.32 -9.24 -14.69
CA ARG A 110 9.20 -10.18 -14.81
C ARG A 110 7.88 -9.49 -15.13
N GLN A 111 7.58 -8.36 -14.50
CA GLN A 111 6.24 -7.76 -14.55
C GLN A 111 5.94 -6.93 -15.80
N GLN A 112 6.92 -6.69 -16.68
CA GLN A 112 6.73 -5.89 -17.91
C GLN A 112 5.93 -4.59 -17.66
N MET A 113 6.30 -3.87 -16.60
CA MET A 113 5.58 -2.68 -16.17
C MET A 113 5.61 -1.56 -17.22
N SER A 114 4.61 -0.68 -17.18
CA SER A 114 4.63 0.54 -17.98
C SER A 114 5.81 1.43 -17.59
N GLN A 115 6.31 2.24 -18.53
CA GLN A 115 7.41 3.18 -18.24
C GLN A 115 7.02 4.18 -17.15
N THR A 116 5.74 4.61 -17.14
CA THR A 116 5.20 5.51 -16.13
C THR A 116 5.20 4.86 -14.75
N ALA A 117 4.71 3.63 -14.61
CA ALA A 117 4.73 2.92 -13.33
C ALA A 117 6.17 2.64 -12.85
N ALA A 118 7.06 2.23 -13.75
CA ALA A 118 8.46 1.98 -13.43
C ALA A 118 9.19 3.22 -12.91
N ALA A 119 8.83 4.42 -13.40
CA ALA A 119 9.39 5.68 -12.92
C ALA A 119 8.89 6.11 -11.53
N ILE A 120 7.75 5.56 -11.08
CA ILE A 120 7.14 5.87 -9.77
C ILE A 120 7.64 4.94 -8.67
N ILE A 121 8.18 3.76 -9.02
CA ILE A 121 8.69 2.83 -8.00
C ILE A 121 9.95 3.43 -7.38
N PRO A 122 10.00 3.58 -6.03
CA PRO A 122 11.19 4.05 -5.35
C PRO A 122 12.36 3.12 -5.63
N LEU A 123 13.54 3.69 -5.87
CA LEU A 123 14.73 2.87 -6.02
C LEU A 123 14.98 2.09 -4.71
N PRO A 124 15.67 0.92 -4.76
CA PRO A 124 15.86 0.07 -3.58
C PRO A 124 16.47 0.78 -2.36
N TYR A 125 17.17 1.90 -2.56
CA TYR A 125 17.75 2.72 -1.49
C TYR A 125 16.85 3.88 -1.01
N GLU A 126 15.80 4.23 -1.77
CA GLU A 126 14.87 5.35 -1.50
C GLU A 126 13.62 4.92 -0.72
N ALA A 127 13.34 3.62 -0.64
CA ALA A 127 12.19 3.06 0.11
C ALA A 127 12.19 3.34 1.63
N LYS A 128 13.12 4.17 2.14
CA LYS A 128 13.28 4.56 3.55
C LYS A 128 12.42 5.77 3.96
N SER A 129 11.79 6.51 3.04
CA SER A 129 11.16 7.81 3.36
C SER A 129 9.63 7.91 3.25
N ASP A 130 8.93 6.94 2.65
CA ASP A 130 7.54 7.15 2.22
C ASP A 130 6.47 7.05 3.33
N ASN A 131 6.84 6.93 4.61
CA ASN A 131 5.88 6.83 5.72
C ASN A 131 5.79 8.09 6.60
N TYR A 132 6.43 9.19 6.19
CA TYR A 132 6.36 10.46 6.91
C TYR A 132 5.63 11.51 6.06
N ASN A 133 4.30 11.46 6.05
CA ASN A 133 3.38 12.61 5.95
C ASN A 133 1.95 12.14 5.66
N SER A 134 1.27 11.59 6.67
CA SER A 134 -0.19 11.54 6.68
C SER A 134 -0.74 11.97 8.03
N GLU A 135 -0.19 13.01 8.65
CA GLU A 135 -0.73 13.62 9.86
C GLU A 135 -0.09 15.00 10.07
N THR A 136 -0.74 16.05 9.56
CA THR A 136 -0.92 17.38 10.18
C THR A 136 -1.60 18.31 9.19
N ASN A 137 -2.92 18.37 9.26
CA ASN A 137 -3.65 19.65 9.15
C ASN A 137 -5.01 19.44 9.81
N ALA A 138 -4.95 19.29 11.13
CA ALA A 138 -6.09 19.47 12.01
C ALA A 138 -6.08 20.93 12.49
N GLY A 139 -7.15 21.66 12.15
CA GLY A 139 -7.65 22.77 12.95
C GLY A 139 -6.84 24.08 12.92
N GLU A 140 -7.17 24.95 11.97
CA GLU A 140 -7.11 26.39 12.24
C GLU A 140 -8.55 26.92 12.30
N THR A 141 -9.12 26.87 13.50
CA THR A 141 -10.32 27.63 13.85
C THR A 141 -9.95 29.11 13.90
N ILE A 142 -10.35 29.87 12.89
CA ILE A 142 -10.34 31.34 12.97
C ILE A 142 -11.59 31.75 13.76
N SER A 143 -11.41 31.94 15.06
CA SER A 143 -12.28 32.78 15.88
C SER A 143 -11.99 34.24 15.53
N VAL A 144 -12.95 34.89 14.86
CA VAL A 144 -12.99 36.36 14.76
C VAL A 144 -14.14 36.84 15.65
N ASP A 145 -13.80 37.20 16.87
CA ASP A 145 -14.59 38.08 17.71
C ASP A 145 -13.80 39.37 17.98
N GLU A 146 -14.54 40.48 17.90
CA GLU A 146 -14.29 41.85 18.37
C GLU A 146 -13.30 42.76 17.61
N ALA A 147 -13.83 43.79 16.94
CA ALA A 147 -13.84 45.17 17.47
C ALA A 147 -14.45 46.18 16.47
N GLU A 148 -15.63 46.72 16.80
CA GLU A 148 -16.03 48.15 16.89
C GLU A 148 -17.56 48.31 16.83
#